data_AF-A0A2E7URP0-F1
#
_entry.id   AF-A0A2E7URP0-F1
#
_cell.length_a   1.000
_cell.length_b   1.000
_cell.length_c   1.000
_cell.angle_alpha   90.00
_cell.angle_beta   90.00
_cell.angle_gamma   90.00
#
_symmetry.space_group_name_H-M   'P 1'
#
loop_
_entity.id
_entity.type
_entity.pdbx_description
1 polymer ?
#
loop_
_entity_poly.entity_id
_entity_poly.type
_entity_poly.pdbx_seq_one_letter_code
_entity_poly.pdbx_strand_id
1 'polypeptide(L)'
;MASKLIDRVRGAQQRYRSSTTADSAEFDRIKRQLHKELIDSLDFEQVSRMPRAELSVRLRKSLTDAVEMRSLPLNRLERERLVEEILDEILGLGPLEPLLRDPEISDILINGAETVFVEKKGRLQKVDVRFNGNAPLMQIIDRIVSAVGRRVDETNPMVDARLADGSRFNAIIPPLALDGPIVSIRRFGTVPITADDLVAFGSCPQPMMDFLRGAVKAKLNVLISGGTGSGKTTLLNVLSSSIPPGERIITIEDAAELQLQQPHVVRLETRPPNLEGRGEVTARDLVKNALRMRPDRIILGEIRGTEAIDTLNAMNTGHEGSLATVHSNSTRDALARMETMIGMGMPNLSDKNIREMMARALDIIIQVD
;
A
#
# COMPACT_ATOMS: atom_id res chain seq x y z
N MET A 1 46.19 -22.94 -21.19
CA MET A 1 46.15 -21.57 -20.60
C MET A 1 44.79 -21.16 -20.05
N ALA A 2 43.66 -21.65 -20.60
CA ALA A 2 42.31 -21.27 -20.14
C ALA A 2 41.95 -21.69 -18.68
N SER A 3 42.42 -22.84 -18.18
CA SER A 3 42.07 -23.30 -16.82
C SER A 3 42.67 -22.42 -15.71
N LYS A 4 43.92 -21.93 -15.88
CA LYS A 4 44.57 -21.03 -14.91
C LYS A 4 43.90 -19.65 -14.80
N LEU A 5 43.14 -19.23 -15.82
CA LEU A 5 42.39 -17.98 -15.81
C LEU A 5 41.06 -18.14 -15.06
N ILE A 6 40.35 -19.26 -15.29
CA ILE A 6 39.09 -19.61 -14.61
C ILE A 6 39.32 -19.81 -13.10
N ASP A 7 40.40 -20.47 -12.70
CA ASP A 7 40.74 -20.67 -11.28
C ASP A 7 41.13 -19.35 -10.58
N ARG A 8 41.76 -18.42 -11.30
CA ARG A 8 42.08 -17.08 -10.78
C ARG A 8 40.83 -16.21 -10.62
N VAL A 9 39.88 -16.27 -11.56
CA VAL A 9 38.61 -15.54 -11.46
C VAL A 9 37.74 -16.11 -10.34
N ARG A 10 37.67 -17.44 -10.18
CA ARG A 10 36.97 -18.07 -9.05
C ARG A 10 37.59 -17.72 -7.69
N GLY A 11 38.92 -17.75 -7.61
CA GLY A 11 39.64 -17.35 -6.39
C GLY A 11 39.46 -15.87 -6.04
N ALA A 12 39.37 -14.98 -7.03
CA ALA A 12 39.08 -13.56 -6.83
C ALA A 12 37.63 -13.32 -6.39
N GLN A 13 36.65 -14.01 -6.99
CA GLN A 13 35.24 -13.92 -6.60
C GLN A 13 34.97 -14.52 -5.20
N GLN A 14 35.66 -15.59 -4.81
CA GLN A 14 35.59 -16.14 -3.46
C GLN A 14 36.22 -15.20 -2.42
N ARG A 15 37.37 -14.58 -2.72
CA ARG A 15 38.01 -13.62 -1.81
C ARG A 15 37.19 -12.33 -1.65
N TYR A 16 36.61 -11.84 -2.75
CA TYR A 16 35.73 -10.67 -2.73
C TYR A 16 34.45 -10.97 -1.94
N ARG A 17 33.80 -12.13 -2.15
CA ARG A 17 32.66 -12.55 -1.33
C ARG A 17 33.02 -12.71 0.15
N SER A 18 34.18 -13.29 0.47
CA SER A 18 34.60 -13.49 1.87
C SER A 18 34.93 -12.18 2.59
N SER A 19 35.50 -11.18 1.90
CA SER A 19 35.78 -9.88 2.51
C SER A 19 34.50 -9.11 2.79
N THR A 20 33.55 -9.07 1.84
CA THR A 20 32.26 -8.37 2.03
C THR A 20 31.43 -9.00 3.16
N THR A 21 31.47 -10.33 3.34
CA THR A 21 30.77 -10.99 4.44
C THR A 21 31.42 -10.76 5.81
N ALA A 22 32.75 -10.63 5.86
CA ALA A 22 33.47 -10.37 7.11
C ALA A 22 33.24 -8.93 7.60
N ASP A 23 33.30 -7.96 6.67
CA ASP A 23 33.03 -6.55 6.94
C ASP A 23 31.57 -6.34 7.40
N SER A 24 30.61 -7.07 6.80
CA SER A 24 29.20 -7.04 7.22
C SER A 24 28.99 -7.59 8.63
N ALA A 25 29.65 -8.71 8.98
CA ALA A 25 29.50 -9.32 10.30
C ALA A 25 30.12 -8.46 11.42
N GLU A 26 31.22 -7.76 11.13
CA GLU A 26 31.82 -6.80 12.04
C GLU A 26 30.94 -5.56 12.22
N PHE A 27 30.38 -5.02 11.13
CA PHE A 27 29.41 -3.93 11.17
C PHE A 27 28.20 -4.27 12.05
N ASP A 28 27.59 -5.45 11.86
CA ASP A 28 26.44 -5.91 12.64
C ASP A 28 26.76 -6.12 14.13
N ARG A 29 28.01 -6.49 14.44
CA ARG A 29 28.48 -6.61 15.83
C ARG A 29 28.61 -5.25 16.48
N ILE A 30 29.24 -4.29 15.81
CA ILE A 30 29.42 -2.92 16.30
C ILE A 30 28.06 -2.26 16.53
N LYS A 31 27.14 -2.42 15.56
CA LYS A 31 25.77 -1.93 15.63
C LYS A 31 25.00 -2.45 16.84
N ARG A 32 25.01 -3.77 17.07
CA ARG A 32 24.34 -4.38 18.23
C ARG A 32 24.88 -3.87 19.56
N GLN A 33 26.21 -3.69 19.65
CA GLN A 33 26.84 -3.18 20.87
C GLN A 33 26.41 -1.74 21.15
N LEU A 34 26.50 -0.85 20.15
CA LEU A 34 26.10 0.55 20.30
C LEU A 34 24.61 0.70 20.58
N HIS A 35 23.76 -0.06 19.90
CA HIS A 35 22.31 -0.05 20.14
C HIS A 35 21.98 -0.43 21.59
N LYS A 36 22.60 -1.51 22.12
CA LYS A 36 22.41 -1.93 23.51
C LYS A 36 22.87 -0.86 24.50
N GLU A 37 24.07 -0.32 24.32
CA GLU A 37 24.62 0.73 25.18
C GLU A 37 23.75 1.99 25.17
N LEU A 38 23.20 2.36 24.00
CA LEU A 38 22.31 3.50 23.90
C LEU A 38 21.02 3.27 24.68
N ILE A 39 20.37 2.12 24.52
CA ILE A 39 19.16 1.74 25.28
C ILE A 39 19.44 1.74 26.79
N ASP A 40 20.55 1.15 27.21
CA ASP A 40 20.94 1.08 28.62
C ASP A 40 21.25 2.49 29.20
N SER A 41 21.68 3.43 28.36
CA SER A 41 21.95 4.83 28.75
C SER A 41 20.71 5.75 28.71
N LEU A 42 19.60 5.29 28.12
CA LEU A 42 18.40 6.10 27.98
C LEU A 42 17.57 6.06 29.27
N ASP A 43 17.41 7.23 29.88
CA ASP A 43 16.46 7.44 30.96
C ASP A 43 15.03 7.45 30.41
N PHE A 44 14.33 6.30 30.57
CA PHE A 44 12.97 6.09 30.08
C PHE A 44 11.97 7.16 30.56
N GLU A 45 12.16 7.75 31.76
CA GLU A 45 11.27 8.81 32.24
C GLU A 45 11.40 10.11 31.44
N GLN A 46 12.62 10.45 31.00
CA GLN A 46 12.87 11.64 30.17
C GLN A 46 12.39 11.43 28.74
N VAL A 47 12.62 10.23 28.17
CA VAL A 47 12.23 9.90 26.79
C VAL A 47 10.71 10.01 26.61
N SER A 48 9.95 9.59 27.61
CA SER A 48 8.48 9.58 27.58
C SER A 48 7.84 10.98 27.54
N ARG A 49 8.56 12.03 27.97
CA ARG A 49 8.04 13.40 28.09
C ARG A 49 8.47 14.32 26.95
N MET A 50 9.39 13.88 26.10
CA MET A 50 10.01 14.72 25.08
C MET A 50 9.28 14.59 23.73
N PRO A 51 9.08 15.68 22.97
CA PRO A 51 8.60 15.61 21.60
C PRO A 51 9.53 14.76 20.72
N ARG A 52 8.95 13.92 19.84
CA ARG A 52 9.70 12.98 18.99
C ARG A 52 10.79 13.65 18.14
N ALA A 53 10.55 14.87 17.67
CA ALA A 53 11.51 15.65 16.88
C ALA A 53 12.73 16.11 17.72
N GLU A 54 12.52 16.41 19.00
CA GLU A 54 13.61 16.81 19.90
C GLU A 54 14.42 15.57 20.35
N LEU A 55 13.72 14.47 20.62
CA LEU A 55 14.34 13.19 20.94
C LEU A 55 15.23 12.68 19.79
N SER A 56 14.79 12.81 18.54
CA SER A 56 15.57 12.36 17.38
C SER A 56 16.87 13.16 17.22
N VAL A 57 16.83 14.48 17.41
CA VAL A 57 18.02 15.34 17.36
C VAL A 57 18.99 14.99 18.48
N ARG A 58 18.50 14.79 19.70
CA ARG A 58 19.32 14.41 20.86
C ARG A 58 19.98 13.05 20.66
N LEU A 59 19.21 12.04 20.25
CA LEU A 59 19.71 10.69 19.99
C LEU A 59 20.76 10.67 18.88
N ARG A 60 20.50 11.38 17.77
CA ARG A 60 21.45 11.48 16.66
C ARG A 60 22.78 12.06 17.15
N LYS A 61 22.74 13.16 17.90
CA LYS A 61 23.95 13.77 18.46
C LYS A 61 24.72 12.80 19.37
N SER A 62 24.04 12.18 20.32
CA SER A 62 24.67 11.21 21.23
C SER A 62 25.28 10.01 20.51
N LEU A 63 24.61 9.49 19.47
CA LEU A 63 25.13 8.41 18.65
C LEU A 63 26.34 8.84 17.82
N THR A 64 26.29 10.02 17.19
CA THR A 64 27.42 10.56 16.43
C THR A 64 28.63 10.75 17.34
N ASP A 65 28.47 11.38 18.50
CA ASP A 65 29.54 11.58 19.48
C ASP A 65 30.13 10.22 19.93
N ALA A 66 29.28 9.23 20.21
CA ALA A 66 29.70 7.88 20.63
C ALA A 66 30.48 7.13 19.54
N VAL A 67 30.12 7.32 18.27
CA VAL A 67 30.81 6.74 17.11
C VAL A 67 32.14 7.45 16.86
N GLU A 68 32.19 8.78 16.95
CA GLU A 68 33.40 9.59 16.73
C GLU A 68 34.46 9.36 17.81
N MET A 69 34.06 9.19 19.08
CA MET A 69 34.98 8.88 20.17
C MET A 69 35.62 7.49 20.07
N ARG A 70 35.14 6.62 19.16
CA ARG A 70 35.64 5.25 18.98
C ARG A 70 36.53 5.13 17.74
N SER A 71 37.64 4.43 17.91
CA SER A 71 38.46 3.91 16.81
C SER A 71 37.82 2.67 16.19
N LEU A 72 36.67 2.86 15.53
CA LEU A 72 36.01 1.82 14.74
C LEU A 72 36.69 1.67 13.37
N PRO A 73 36.83 0.44 12.85
CA PRO A 73 37.38 0.17 11.51
C PRO A 73 36.36 0.49 10.40
N LEU A 74 35.65 1.61 10.54
CA LEU A 74 34.60 2.06 9.62
C LEU A 74 35.01 3.39 8.99
N ASN A 75 34.78 3.51 7.69
CA ASN A 75 34.94 4.77 6.96
C ASN A 75 33.81 5.75 7.30
N ARG A 76 33.91 7.00 6.81
CA ARG A 76 32.92 8.04 7.12
C ARG A 76 31.49 7.68 6.69
N LEU A 77 31.32 7.12 5.49
CA LEU A 77 30.01 6.72 4.98
C LEU A 77 29.40 5.59 5.81
N GLU A 78 30.22 4.63 6.23
CA GLU A 78 29.79 3.52 7.10
C GLU A 78 29.38 4.01 8.49
N ARG A 79 30.09 5.00 9.05
CA ARG A 79 29.73 5.62 10.33
C ARG A 79 28.41 6.37 10.24
N GLU A 80 28.20 7.15 9.18
CA GLU A 80 26.93 7.84 8.93
C GLU A 80 25.78 6.82 8.78
N ARG A 81 26.00 5.75 8.00
CA ARG A 81 25.04 4.65 7.84
C ARG A 81 24.70 3.97 9.17
N LEU A 82 25.71 3.71 10.01
CA LEU A 82 25.54 3.07 11.31
C LEU A 82 24.64 3.91 12.24
N VAL A 83 24.84 5.22 12.27
CA VAL A 83 24.00 6.14 13.06
C VAL A 83 22.56 6.12 12.56
N GLU A 84 22.33 6.21 11.25
CA GLU A 84 20.98 6.17 10.68
C GLU A 84 20.29 4.83 10.94
N GLU A 85 20.96 3.69 10.77
CA GLU A 85 20.36 2.37 11.04
C GLU A 85 19.96 2.20 12.52
N ILE A 86 20.78 2.68 13.47
CA ILE A 86 20.45 2.61 14.90
C ILE A 86 19.26 3.53 15.22
N LEU A 87 19.22 4.74 14.64
CA LEU A 87 18.08 5.65 14.80
C LEU A 87 16.79 5.03 14.25
N ASP A 88 16.86 4.36 13.10
CA ASP A 88 15.72 3.69 12.48
C ASP A 88 15.19 2.53 13.34
N GLU A 89 16.06 1.79 14.04
CA GLU A 89 15.64 0.73 14.97
C GLU A 89 14.94 1.28 16.22
N ILE A 90 15.45 2.38 16.77
CA ILE A 90 14.95 2.98 18.01
C ILE A 90 13.67 3.79 17.76
N LEU A 91 13.67 4.62 16.72
CA LEU A 91 12.60 5.58 16.46
C LEU A 91 11.67 5.18 15.33
N GLY A 92 12.09 4.31 14.42
CA GLY A 92 11.37 3.96 13.20
C GLY A 92 10.87 2.52 13.19
N LEU A 93 10.88 1.91 12.00
CA LEU A 93 10.56 0.51 11.75
C LEU A 93 11.81 -0.34 11.44
N GLY A 94 12.98 0.12 11.89
CA GLY A 94 14.25 -0.60 11.77
C GLY A 94 14.62 -0.88 10.31
N PRO A 95 14.96 -2.14 9.95
CA PRO A 95 15.39 -2.49 8.58
C PRO A 95 14.38 -2.17 7.47
N LEU A 96 13.11 -1.89 7.81
CA LEU A 96 12.08 -1.50 6.84
C LEU A 96 12.19 -0.03 6.39
N GLU A 97 12.75 0.85 7.21
CA GLU A 97 12.79 2.30 6.95
C GLU A 97 13.42 2.66 5.58
N PRO A 98 14.59 2.11 5.19
CA PRO A 98 15.15 2.38 3.86
C PRO A 98 14.23 1.94 2.72
N LEU A 99 13.53 0.81 2.87
CA LEU A 99 12.60 0.29 1.86
C LEU A 99 11.32 1.14 1.76
N LEU A 100 10.87 1.67 2.89
CA LEU A 100 9.72 2.57 2.98
C LEU A 100 10.05 4.00 2.50
N ARG A 101 11.32 4.40 2.43
CA ARG A 101 11.72 5.69 1.85
C ARG A 101 11.88 5.67 0.34
N ASP A 102 12.14 4.51 -0.25
CA ASP A 102 12.44 4.37 -1.67
C ASP A 102 11.16 4.49 -2.54
N PRO A 103 10.93 5.58 -3.28
CA PRO A 103 9.68 5.79 -4.02
C PRO A 103 9.49 4.80 -5.19
N GLU A 104 10.51 4.04 -5.59
CA GLU A 104 10.38 3.03 -6.64
C GLU A 104 9.81 1.69 -6.15
N ILE A 105 9.72 1.50 -4.83
CA ILE A 105 9.18 0.27 -4.23
C ILE A 105 7.66 0.39 -4.07
N SER A 106 6.90 -0.53 -4.68
CA SER A 106 5.44 -0.61 -4.54
C SER A 106 5.02 -1.59 -3.46
N ASP A 107 5.75 -2.69 -3.28
CA ASP A 107 5.40 -3.77 -2.37
C ASP A 107 6.65 -4.26 -1.62
N ILE A 108 6.50 -4.58 -0.34
CA ILE A 108 7.53 -5.19 0.51
C ILE A 108 6.94 -6.48 1.09
N LEU A 109 7.55 -7.62 0.79
CA LEU A 109 7.11 -8.93 1.23
C LEU A 109 8.21 -9.57 2.10
N ILE A 110 7.89 -9.88 3.34
CA ILE A 110 8.79 -10.51 4.31
C ILE A 110 8.29 -11.92 4.57
N ASN A 111 9.09 -12.91 4.19
CA ASN A 111 8.81 -14.33 4.38
C ASN A 111 9.73 -14.88 5.47
N GLY A 112 9.53 -14.44 6.71
CA GLY A 112 10.43 -14.69 7.83
C GLY A 112 11.60 -13.70 7.91
N ALA A 113 12.35 -13.76 9.02
CA ALA A 113 13.38 -12.78 9.36
C ALA A 113 14.53 -12.63 8.34
N GLU A 114 14.80 -13.66 7.54
CA GLU A 114 15.97 -13.72 6.64
C GLU A 114 15.64 -13.47 5.17
N THR A 115 14.35 -13.41 4.81
CA THR A 115 13.94 -13.39 3.41
C THR A 115 12.97 -12.23 3.15
N VAL A 116 13.51 -11.19 2.51
CA VAL A 116 12.74 -10.00 2.11
C VAL A 116 12.77 -9.85 0.59
N PHE A 117 11.60 -9.64 0.00
CA PHE A 117 11.40 -9.28 -1.39
C PHE A 117 10.79 -7.89 -1.47
N VAL A 118 11.09 -7.18 -2.55
CA VAL A 118 10.43 -5.93 -2.90
C VAL A 118 10.00 -5.96 -4.34
N GLU A 119 8.89 -5.31 -4.65
CA GLU A 119 8.49 -5.05 -6.03
C GLU A 119 8.99 -3.66 -6.45
N LYS A 120 9.78 -3.61 -7.52
CA LYS A 120 10.19 -2.37 -8.19
C LYS A 120 9.78 -2.43 -9.65
N LYS A 121 9.02 -1.42 -10.11
CA LYS A 121 8.57 -1.31 -11.51
C LYS A 121 7.90 -2.61 -12.03
N GLY A 122 7.03 -3.21 -11.22
CA GLY A 122 6.29 -4.43 -11.59
C GLY A 122 7.10 -5.72 -11.50
N ARG A 123 8.34 -5.69 -10.98
CA ARG A 123 9.22 -6.86 -10.87
C ARG A 123 9.58 -7.13 -9.42
N LEU A 124 9.30 -8.35 -8.98
CA LEU A 124 9.69 -8.84 -7.66
C LEU A 124 11.18 -9.19 -7.63
N GLN A 125 11.90 -8.68 -6.64
CA GLN A 125 13.33 -8.94 -6.46
C GLN A 125 13.67 -9.15 -4.99
N LYS A 126 14.59 -10.09 -4.71
CA LYS A 126 15.10 -10.32 -3.36
C LYS A 126 16.08 -9.20 -2.99
N VAL A 127 15.96 -8.65 -1.78
CA VAL A 127 16.88 -7.63 -1.26
C VAL A 127 17.71 -8.19 -0.11
N ASP A 128 18.88 -7.59 0.12
CA ASP A 128 19.76 -7.96 1.25
C ASP A 128 19.39 -7.14 2.49
N VAL A 129 18.13 -7.27 2.90
CA VAL A 129 17.62 -6.74 4.17
C VAL A 129 17.27 -7.93 5.03
N ARG A 130 17.74 -7.93 6.27
CA ARG A 130 17.55 -9.03 7.22
C ARG A 130 17.18 -8.49 8.58
N PHE A 131 16.34 -9.24 9.28
CA PHE A 131 16.04 -9.04 10.68
C PHE A 131 16.93 -9.96 11.49
N ASN A 132 17.39 -9.51 12.67
CA ASN A 132 18.21 -10.33 13.57
C ASN A 132 17.37 -11.39 14.31
N GLY A 133 16.68 -12.24 13.54
CA GLY A 133 15.73 -13.23 14.01
C GLY A 133 14.27 -12.76 14.06
N ASN A 134 13.38 -13.67 14.45
CA ASN A 134 11.93 -13.43 14.45
C ASN A 134 11.48 -12.45 15.54
N ALA A 135 12.20 -12.36 16.66
CA ALA A 135 11.81 -11.49 17.78
C ALA A 135 11.83 -9.98 17.41
N PRO A 136 12.88 -9.44 16.77
CA PRO A 136 12.84 -8.06 16.25
C PRO A 136 11.72 -7.81 15.24
N LEU A 137 11.44 -8.76 14.34
CA LEU A 137 10.34 -8.64 13.39
C LEU A 137 8.98 -8.60 14.12
N MET A 138 8.77 -9.45 15.12
CA MET A 138 7.58 -9.42 15.98
C MET A 138 7.43 -8.06 16.69
N GLN A 139 8.50 -7.48 17.24
CA GLN A 139 8.43 -6.17 17.88
C GLN A 139 8.02 -5.05 16.90
N ILE A 140 8.43 -5.14 15.63
CA ILE A 140 8.01 -4.20 14.59
C ILE A 140 6.52 -4.39 14.27
N ILE A 141 6.06 -5.63 14.13
CA ILE A 141 4.65 -5.96 13.92
C ILE A 141 3.81 -5.40 15.08
N ASP A 142 4.19 -5.66 16.32
CA ASP A 142 3.49 -5.18 17.52
C ASP A 142 3.41 -3.65 17.57
N ARG A 143 4.50 -2.96 17.22
CA ARG A 143 4.56 -1.48 17.18
C ARG A 143 3.58 -0.90 16.16
N ILE A 144 3.53 -1.49 14.96
CA ILE A 144 2.62 -1.07 13.88
C ILE A 144 1.16 -1.30 14.29
N VAL A 145 0.87 -2.50 14.78
CA VAL A 145 -0.49 -2.95 15.11
C VAL A 145 -1.04 -2.18 16.33
N SER A 146 -0.20 -1.92 17.33
CA SER A 146 -0.58 -1.14 18.52
C SER A 146 -0.87 0.33 18.18
N ALA A 147 -0.14 0.93 17.23
CA ALA A 147 -0.36 2.31 16.82
C ALA A 147 -1.74 2.55 16.19
N VAL A 148 -2.34 1.50 15.59
CA VAL A 148 -3.71 1.55 15.02
C VAL A 148 -4.78 0.95 15.93
N GLY A 149 -4.45 0.67 17.20
CA GLY A 149 -5.40 0.12 18.17
C GLY A 149 -5.85 -1.31 17.86
N ARG A 150 -5.05 -2.08 17.13
CA ARG A 150 -5.28 -3.50 16.85
C ARG A 150 -4.38 -4.37 17.74
N ARG A 151 -4.59 -5.69 17.72
CA ARG A 151 -3.75 -6.67 18.41
C ARG A 151 -3.50 -7.87 17.51
N VAL A 152 -2.35 -8.51 17.69
CA VAL A 152 -1.98 -9.77 17.04
C VAL A 152 -1.28 -10.65 18.07
N ASP A 153 -1.71 -11.89 18.21
CA ASP A 153 -1.18 -12.85 19.19
C ASP A 153 -1.47 -14.29 18.74
N GLU A 154 -1.04 -15.29 19.52
CA GLU A 154 -1.22 -16.71 19.15
C GLU A 154 -2.69 -17.12 19.01
N THR A 155 -3.62 -16.40 19.64
CA THR A 155 -5.07 -16.65 19.52
C THR A 155 -5.68 -15.98 18.29
N ASN A 156 -5.14 -14.81 17.90
CA ASN A 156 -5.51 -14.05 16.71
C ASN A 156 -4.25 -13.76 15.86
N PRO A 157 -3.71 -14.77 15.16
CA PRO A 157 -2.38 -14.70 14.54
C PRO A 157 -2.35 -13.97 13.19
N MET A 158 -3.44 -13.31 12.80
CA MET A 158 -3.56 -12.56 11.54
C MET A 158 -4.04 -11.15 11.83
N VAL A 159 -3.45 -10.17 11.14
CA VAL A 159 -3.84 -8.77 11.31
C VAL A 159 -3.65 -7.97 10.03
N ASP A 160 -4.66 -7.17 9.71
CA ASP A 160 -4.56 -6.07 8.75
C ASP A 160 -4.42 -4.75 9.49
N ALA A 161 -3.64 -3.81 8.98
CA ALA A 161 -3.42 -2.49 9.56
C ALA A 161 -3.05 -1.46 8.48
N ARG A 162 -2.86 -0.21 8.92
CA ARG A 162 -2.30 0.86 8.11
C ARG A 162 -1.09 1.47 8.77
N LEU A 163 -0.07 1.71 7.97
CA LEU A 163 1.09 2.49 8.39
C LEU A 163 0.74 3.98 8.41
N ALA A 164 1.59 4.77 9.07
CA ALA A 164 1.39 6.22 9.20
C ALA A 164 1.40 6.98 7.87
N ASP A 165 2.05 6.42 6.84
CA ASP A 165 2.09 6.95 5.47
C ASP A 165 0.87 6.55 4.63
N GLY A 166 -0.06 5.77 5.19
CA GLY A 166 -1.24 5.23 4.50
C GLY A 166 -1.03 3.88 3.83
N SER A 167 0.20 3.34 3.83
CA SER A 167 0.51 2.02 3.26
C SER A 167 -0.30 0.93 3.97
N ARG A 168 -0.79 -0.04 3.19
CA ARG A 168 -1.49 -1.20 3.75
C ARG A 168 -0.47 -2.16 4.33
N PHE A 169 -0.79 -2.69 5.50
CA PHE A 169 0.03 -3.66 6.20
C PHE A 169 -0.80 -4.89 6.52
N ASN A 170 -0.28 -6.07 6.19
CA ASN A 170 -0.83 -7.35 6.61
C ASN A 170 0.29 -8.16 7.28
N ALA A 171 -0.03 -8.85 8.36
CA ALA A 171 0.90 -9.78 9.00
C ALA A 171 0.19 -11.07 9.44
N ILE A 172 0.93 -12.17 9.34
CA ILE A 172 0.55 -13.49 9.83
C ILE A 172 1.72 -14.02 10.69
N ILE A 173 1.43 -14.44 11.91
CA ILE A 173 2.43 -14.90 12.87
C ILE A 173 2.26 -16.39 13.22
N PRO A 174 3.24 -17.03 13.87
CA PRO A 174 3.05 -18.36 14.44
C PRO A 174 1.82 -18.41 15.38
N PRO A 175 1.06 -19.52 15.41
CA PRO A 175 1.38 -20.82 14.81
C PRO A 175 0.97 -20.99 13.34
N LEU A 176 0.30 -20.01 12.71
CA LEU A 176 -0.12 -20.16 11.30
C LEU A 176 1.04 -20.02 10.31
N ALA A 177 1.98 -19.11 10.61
CA ALA A 177 3.18 -18.94 9.82
C ALA A 177 4.33 -19.82 10.37
N LEU A 178 4.45 -21.03 9.82
CA LEU A 178 5.34 -22.09 10.34
C LEU A 178 6.83 -21.70 10.35
N ASP A 179 7.27 -20.94 9.35
CA ASP A 179 8.67 -20.53 9.18
C ASP A 179 9.00 -19.18 9.87
N GLY A 180 8.08 -18.68 10.69
CA GLY A 180 8.19 -17.39 11.37
C GLY A 180 7.22 -16.34 10.82
N PRO A 181 7.24 -15.11 11.36
CA PRO A 181 6.30 -14.06 10.98
C PRO A 181 6.40 -13.69 9.50
N ILE A 182 5.25 -13.56 8.84
CA ILE A 182 5.11 -13.14 7.45
C ILE A 182 4.47 -11.76 7.44
N VAL A 183 5.00 -10.84 6.62
CA VAL A 183 4.49 -9.48 6.49
C VAL A 183 4.37 -9.12 5.02
N SER A 184 3.26 -8.50 4.64
CA SER A 184 3.05 -7.88 3.32
C SER A 184 2.70 -6.41 3.50
N ILE A 185 3.51 -5.53 2.91
CA ILE A 185 3.26 -4.08 2.91
C ILE A 185 3.05 -3.65 1.47
N ARG A 186 1.87 -3.10 1.19
CA ARG A 186 1.57 -2.46 -0.09
C ARG A 186 1.62 -0.95 0.09
N ARG A 187 2.59 -0.32 -0.56
CA ARG A 187 2.93 1.08 -0.32
C ARG A 187 1.90 2.03 -0.89
N PHE A 188 1.56 3.05 -0.11
CA PHE A 188 0.78 4.19 -0.54
C PHE A 188 1.71 5.26 -1.11
N GLY A 189 1.40 5.84 -2.27
CA GLY A 189 2.17 6.97 -2.81
C GLY A 189 3.32 6.63 -3.76
N THR A 190 3.10 5.73 -4.73
CA THR A 190 3.86 5.83 -5.99
C THR A 190 3.37 7.05 -6.77
N VAL A 191 4.26 7.68 -7.55
CA VAL A 191 3.88 8.80 -8.44
C VAL A 191 2.67 8.36 -9.28
N PRO A 192 1.50 9.04 -9.19
CA PRO A 192 0.32 8.61 -9.90
C PRO A 192 0.60 8.59 -11.39
N ILE A 193 0.28 7.47 -12.04
CA ILE A 193 0.30 7.39 -13.51
C ILE A 193 -0.66 8.44 -14.05
N THR A 194 -0.19 9.26 -14.98
CA THR A 194 -1.00 10.29 -15.64
C THR A 194 -1.61 9.75 -16.93
N ALA A 195 -2.58 10.48 -17.49
CA ALA A 195 -3.14 10.15 -18.80
C ALA A 195 -2.07 10.20 -19.91
N ASP A 196 -1.12 11.12 -19.82
CA ASP A 196 -0.05 11.25 -20.82
C ASP A 196 0.93 10.08 -20.72
N ASP A 197 1.17 9.56 -19.50
CA ASP A 197 1.95 8.33 -19.30
C ASP A 197 1.26 7.12 -19.94
N LEU A 198 -0.05 6.95 -19.75
CA LEU A 198 -0.79 5.84 -20.39
C LEU A 198 -0.73 5.88 -21.91
N VAL A 199 -0.75 7.09 -22.50
CA VAL A 199 -0.58 7.27 -23.94
C VAL A 199 0.85 6.95 -24.36
N ALA A 200 1.85 7.43 -23.61
CA ALA A 200 3.26 7.17 -23.87
C ALA A 200 3.63 5.68 -23.75
N PHE A 201 3.02 4.96 -22.81
CA PHE A 201 3.17 3.51 -22.66
C PHE A 201 2.45 2.70 -23.75
N GLY A 202 1.64 3.35 -24.58
CA GLY A 202 0.83 2.70 -25.61
C GLY A 202 -0.39 1.95 -25.05
N SER A 203 -0.74 2.16 -23.78
CA SER A 203 -1.90 1.52 -23.13
C SER A 203 -3.24 2.08 -23.63
N CYS A 204 -3.26 3.35 -24.06
CA CYS A 204 -4.45 3.99 -24.62
C CYS A 204 -4.05 4.99 -25.71
N PRO A 205 -4.57 4.91 -26.95
CA PRO A 205 -4.30 5.92 -27.97
C PRO A 205 -4.82 7.30 -27.57
N GLN A 206 -4.11 8.37 -27.94
CA GLN A 206 -4.50 9.76 -27.63
C GLN A 206 -5.98 10.07 -27.96
N PRO A 207 -6.54 9.72 -29.13
CA PRO A 207 -7.94 10.04 -29.44
C PRO A 207 -8.94 9.36 -28.50
N MET A 208 -8.62 8.15 -28.01
CA MET A 208 -9.45 7.45 -27.05
C MET A 208 -9.36 8.12 -25.67
N MET A 209 -8.15 8.50 -25.24
CA MET A 209 -7.98 9.24 -23.99
C MET A 209 -8.74 10.58 -24.03
N ASP A 210 -8.70 11.31 -25.14
CA ASP A 210 -9.44 12.56 -25.29
C ASP A 210 -10.96 12.36 -25.23
N PHE A 211 -11.47 11.30 -25.86
CA PHE A 211 -12.88 10.91 -25.75
C PHE A 211 -13.27 10.63 -24.28
N LEU A 212 -12.46 9.84 -23.57
CA LEU A 212 -12.72 9.49 -22.18
C LEU A 212 -12.66 10.70 -21.24
N ARG A 213 -11.68 11.60 -21.45
CA ARG A 213 -11.61 12.90 -20.74
C ARG A 213 -12.87 13.73 -20.99
N GLY A 214 -13.34 13.76 -22.24
CA GLY A 214 -14.59 14.43 -22.63
C GLY A 214 -15.81 13.83 -21.93
N ALA A 215 -15.93 12.49 -21.89
CA ALA A 215 -16.99 11.79 -21.19
C ALA A 215 -17.05 12.11 -19.69
N VAL A 216 -15.89 12.11 -19.01
CA VAL A 216 -15.81 12.48 -17.59
C VAL A 216 -16.28 13.92 -17.37
N LYS A 217 -15.82 14.87 -18.20
CA LYS A 217 -16.23 16.28 -18.12
C LYS A 217 -17.72 16.48 -18.41
N ALA A 218 -18.29 15.67 -19.29
CA ALA A 218 -19.71 15.66 -19.62
C ALA A 218 -20.58 14.93 -18.57
N LYS A 219 -20.00 14.48 -17.45
CA LYS A 219 -20.68 13.75 -16.37
C LYS A 219 -21.34 12.44 -16.84
N LEU A 220 -20.73 11.75 -17.79
CA LEU A 220 -21.15 10.38 -18.13
C LEU A 220 -20.74 9.42 -17.01
N ASN A 221 -21.63 8.51 -16.65
CA ASN A 221 -21.39 7.44 -15.69
C ASN A 221 -20.57 6.33 -16.37
N VAL A 222 -19.38 6.05 -15.84
CA VAL A 222 -18.42 5.12 -16.44
C VAL A 222 -18.16 3.94 -15.53
N LEU A 223 -18.35 2.74 -16.07
CA LEU A 223 -17.96 1.49 -15.44
C LEU A 223 -16.68 0.95 -16.10
N ILE A 224 -15.63 0.76 -15.31
CA ILE A 224 -14.35 0.22 -15.77
C ILE A 224 -14.26 -1.25 -15.36
N SER A 225 -14.15 -2.14 -16.34
CA SER A 225 -14.11 -3.58 -16.16
C SER A 225 -12.76 -4.19 -16.57
N GLY A 226 -12.42 -5.37 -16.05
CA GLY A 226 -11.10 -5.97 -16.25
C GLY A 226 -10.67 -6.95 -15.16
N GLY A 227 -9.68 -7.78 -15.48
CA GLY A 227 -9.13 -8.80 -14.57
C GLY A 227 -8.37 -8.21 -13.37
N THR A 228 -7.88 -9.07 -12.47
CA THR A 228 -7.00 -8.65 -11.37
C THR A 228 -5.67 -8.17 -11.93
N GLY A 229 -5.19 -7.01 -11.48
CA GLY A 229 -3.91 -6.46 -11.94
C GLY A 229 -3.91 -5.83 -13.34
N SER A 230 -5.06 -5.79 -14.04
CA SER A 230 -5.19 -5.17 -15.38
C SER A 230 -5.01 -3.64 -15.40
N GLY A 231 -5.04 -2.97 -14.24
CA GLY A 231 -4.91 -1.52 -14.15
C GLY A 231 -6.23 -0.75 -14.10
N LYS A 232 -7.36 -1.40 -13.76
CA LYS A 232 -8.68 -0.73 -13.58
C LYS A 232 -8.61 0.50 -12.67
N THR A 233 -8.08 0.34 -11.46
CA THR A 233 -7.97 1.43 -10.47
C THR A 233 -7.04 2.53 -10.98
N THR A 234 -5.97 2.16 -11.71
CA THR A 234 -5.07 3.12 -12.36
C THR A 234 -5.81 3.95 -13.40
N LEU A 235 -6.56 3.32 -14.30
CA LEU A 235 -7.37 4.04 -15.29
C LEU A 235 -8.43 4.90 -14.62
N LEU A 236 -9.11 4.40 -13.57
CA LEU A 236 -10.06 5.18 -12.80
C LEU A 236 -9.41 6.45 -12.23
N ASN A 237 -8.23 6.31 -11.62
CA ASN A 237 -7.50 7.43 -11.03
C ASN A 237 -7.01 8.43 -12.09
N VAL A 238 -6.63 7.94 -13.28
CA VAL A 238 -6.30 8.79 -14.43
C VAL A 238 -7.53 9.57 -14.91
N LEU A 239 -8.67 8.90 -15.10
CA LEU A 239 -9.89 9.53 -15.57
C LEU A 239 -10.45 10.52 -14.54
N SER A 240 -10.34 10.21 -13.25
CA SER A 240 -10.80 11.10 -12.18
C SER A 240 -10.05 12.43 -12.18
N SER A 241 -8.81 12.50 -12.66
CA SER A 241 -8.07 13.77 -12.82
C SER A 241 -8.74 14.77 -13.77
N SER A 242 -9.62 14.28 -14.66
CA SER A 242 -10.37 15.13 -15.61
C SER A 242 -11.66 15.71 -15.03
N ILE A 243 -12.01 15.36 -13.79
CA ILE A 243 -13.16 15.94 -13.09
C ILE A 243 -12.85 17.42 -12.78
N PRO A 244 -13.74 18.36 -13.14
CA PRO A 244 -13.59 19.78 -12.83
C PRO A 244 -13.34 20.06 -11.34
N PRO A 245 -12.45 21.02 -10.98
CA PRO A 245 -12.03 21.26 -9.60
C PRO A 245 -13.13 21.83 -8.69
N GLY A 246 -14.24 22.31 -9.25
CA GLY A 246 -15.37 22.84 -8.49
C GLY A 246 -16.34 21.76 -7.97
N GLU A 247 -16.15 20.50 -8.36
CA GLU A 247 -17.03 19.40 -7.96
C GLU A 247 -16.60 18.77 -6.64
N ARG A 248 -17.57 18.48 -5.76
CA ARG A 248 -17.40 17.73 -4.53
C ARG A 248 -17.46 16.23 -4.83
N ILE A 249 -16.35 15.54 -4.62
CA ILE A 249 -16.20 14.12 -4.95
C ILE A 249 -16.12 13.31 -3.67
N ILE A 250 -16.86 12.21 -3.60
CA ILE A 250 -16.76 11.22 -2.52
C ILE A 250 -16.21 9.93 -3.10
N THR A 251 -15.06 9.47 -2.60
CA THR A 251 -14.54 8.15 -2.93
C THR A 251 -14.91 7.14 -1.85
N ILE A 252 -15.25 5.93 -2.25
CA ILE A 252 -15.56 4.81 -1.36
C ILE A 252 -14.75 3.61 -1.83
N GLU A 253 -13.88 3.10 -0.96
CA GLU A 253 -12.94 2.02 -1.30
C GLU A 253 -12.83 1.05 -0.12
N ASP A 254 -12.53 -0.23 -0.37
CA ASP A 254 -12.21 -1.15 0.73
C ASP A 254 -10.96 -0.70 1.48
N ALA A 255 -10.02 -0.13 0.74
CA ALA A 255 -8.95 0.67 1.31
C ALA A 255 -8.53 1.70 0.27
N ALA A 256 -8.38 2.97 0.66
CA ALA A 256 -8.17 4.02 -0.31
C ALA A 256 -6.85 3.87 -1.09
N GLU A 257 -6.97 3.66 -2.39
CA GLU A 257 -5.91 3.67 -3.40
C GLU A 257 -6.00 4.93 -4.26
N LEU A 258 -7.21 5.51 -4.42
CA LEU A 258 -7.42 6.67 -5.25
C LEU A 258 -6.76 7.94 -4.67
N GLN A 259 -6.10 8.69 -5.56
CA GLN A 259 -5.34 9.90 -5.28
C GLN A 259 -5.80 11.04 -6.20
N LEU A 260 -7.02 11.50 -5.95
CA LEU A 260 -7.64 12.60 -6.69
C LEU A 260 -6.92 13.93 -6.38
N GLN A 261 -6.72 14.74 -7.42
CA GLN A 261 -6.03 16.02 -7.34
C GLN A 261 -6.97 17.20 -7.06
N GLN A 262 -8.29 16.96 -7.09
CA GLN A 262 -9.30 17.98 -6.85
C GLN A 262 -9.27 18.46 -5.39
N PRO A 263 -9.55 19.75 -5.13
CA PRO A 263 -9.50 20.30 -3.78
C PRO A 263 -10.62 19.76 -2.88
N HIS A 264 -11.78 19.41 -3.46
CA HIS A 264 -12.96 19.01 -2.71
C HIS A 264 -13.20 17.49 -2.75
N VAL A 265 -12.29 16.71 -2.18
CA VAL A 265 -12.39 15.24 -2.11
C VAL A 265 -12.64 14.76 -0.69
N VAL A 266 -13.65 13.90 -0.51
CA VAL A 266 -13.88 13.16 0.73
C VAL A 266 -13.58 11.69 0.49
N ARG A 267 -12.65 11.12 1.25
CA ARG A 267 -12.23 9.72 1.12
C ARG A 267 -12.86 8.89 2.22
N LEU A 268 -13.66 7.90 1.83
CA LEU A 268 -14.33 6.97 2.73
C LEU A 268 -13.81 5.56 2.51
N GLU A 269 -13.71 4.81 3.60
CA GLU A 269 -13.23 3.42 3.56
C GLU A 269 -14.17 2.50 4.30
N THR A 270 -14.33 1.29 3.74
CA THR A 270 -15.04 0.23 4.44
C THR A 270 -14.27 -0.18 5.69
N ARG A 271 -14.99 -0.73 6.66
CA ARG A 271 -14.40 -1.24 7.89
C ARG A 271 -14.90 -2.66 8.11
N PRO A 272 -14.02 -3.67 8.11
CA PRO A 272 -14.43 -5.02 8.49
C PRO A 272 -14.91 -5.03 9.96
N PRO A 273 -15.69 -6.03 10.38
CA PRO A 273 -16.06 -6.18 11.77
C PRO A 273 -14.81 -6.33 12.66
N ASN A 274 -14.92 -5.91 13.92
CA ASN A 274 -13.91 -6.20 14.93
C ASN A 274 -13.88 -7.70 15.28
N LEU A 275 -12.96 -8.11 16.16
CA LEU A 275 -12.82 -9.51 16.60
C LEU A 275 -14.10 -10.10 17.23
N GLU A 276 -15.01 -9.25 17.72
CA GLU A 276 -16.31 -9.65 18.28
C GLU A 276 -17.43 -9.70 17.22
N GLY A 277 -17.11 -9.53 15.94
CA GLY A 277 -18.08 -9.51 14.84
C GLY A 277 -18.89 -8.22 14.76
N ARG A 278 -18.46 -7.13 15.42
CA ARG A 278 -19.22 -5.87 15.55
C ARG A 278 -18.56 -4.72 14.81
N GLY A 279 -19.39 -3.72 14.46
CA GLY A 279 -18.89 -2.45 13.91
C GLY A 279 -18.43 -2.53 12.46
N GLU A 280 -18.87 -3.54 11.71
CA GLU A 280 -18.71 -3.55 10.26
C GLU A 280 -19.36 -2.31 9.64
N VAL A 281 -18.69 -1.72 8.65
CA VAL A 281 -19.19 -0.65 7.80
C VAL A 281 -18.93 -1.06 6.36
N THR A 282 -19.99 -1.42 5.64
CA THR A 282 -19.87 -1.94 4.28
C THR A 282 -19.78 -0.81 3.25
N ALA A 283 -19.34 -1.12 2.03
CA ALA A 283 -19.39 -0.18 0.91
C ALA A 283 -20.81 0.34 0.69
N ARG A 284 -21.82 -0.53 0.86
CA ARG A 284 -23.23 -0.19 0.73
C ARG A 284 -23.67 0.87 1.75
N ASP A 285 -23.23 0.74 3.00
CA ASP A 285 -23.53 1.72 4.06
C ASP A 285 -22.94 3.09 3.72
N LEU A 286 -21.71 3.09 3.19
CA LEU A 286 -21.02 4.31 2.77
C LEU A 286 -21.68 4.97 1.56
N VAL A 287 -22.13 4.21 0.56
CA VAL A 287 -22.84 4.76 -0.61
C VAL A 287 -24.13 5.44 -0.15
N LYS A 288 -24.92 4.78 0.70
CA LYS A 288 -26.16 5.36 1.25
C LYS A 288 -25.88 6.62 2.07
N ASN A 289 -24.81 6.63 2.86
CA ASN A 289 -24.43 7.80 3.64
C ASN A 289 -23.94 8.94 2.74
N ALA A 290 -23.18 8.63 1.69
CA ALA A 290 -22.64 9.59 0.74
C ALA A 290 -23.74 10.43 0.07
N LEU A 291 -24.91 9.85 -0.23
CA LEU A 291 -26.06 10.58 -0.77
C LEU A 291 -26.53 11.75 0.11
N ARG A 292 -26.23 11.74 1.42
CA ARG A 292 -26.57 12.83 2.36
C ARG A 292 -25.47 13.88 2.49
N MET A 293 -24.33 13.66 1.86
CA MET A 293 -23.14 14.50 1.97
C MET A 293 -23.05 15.55 0.85
N ARG A 294 -24.13 15.72 0.08
CA ARG A 294 -24.22 16.59 -1.11
C ARG A 294 -23.04 16.37 -2.09
N PRO A 295 -22.79 15.15 -2.57
CA PRO A 295 -21.78 14.92 -3.59
C PRO A 295 -22.23 15.48 -4.94
N ASP A 296 -21.29 16.00 -5.73
CA ASP A 296 -21.47 16.13 -7.18
C ASP A 296 -21.22 14.78 -7.86
N ARG A 297 -20.28 13.98 -7.33
CA ARG A 297 -19.94 12.62 -7.82
C ARG A 297 -19.66 11.66 -6.68
N ILE A 298 -20.04 10.41 -6.89
CA ILE A 298 -19.64 9.27 -6.06
C ILE A 298 -18.74 8.38 -6.91
N ILE A 299 -17.55 8.07 -6.40
CA ILE A 299 -16.59 7.18 -7.06
C ILE A 299 -16.43 5.94 -6.19
N LEU A 300 -16.71 4.78 -6.77
CA LEU A 300 -16.52 3.50 -6.11
C LEU A 300 -15.24 2.83 -6.60
N GLY A 301 -14.32 2.54 -5.68
CA GLY A 301 -13.06 1.87 -6.01
C GLY A 301 -13.28 0.55 -6.75
N GLU A 302 -14.18 -0.29 -6.24
CA GLU A 302 -14.61 -1.52 -6.90
C GLU A 302 -16.01 -1.94 -6.39
N ILE A 303 -16.87 -2.38 -7.31
CA ILE A 303 -18.16 -3.01 -6.99
C ILE A 303 -17.92 -4.53 -6.90
N ARG A 304 -18.27 -5.10 -5.74
CA ARG A 304 -18.08 -6.51 -5.37
C ARG A 304 -19.36 -7.19 -4.88
N GLY A 305 -20.40 -6.43 -4.56
CA GLY A 305 -21.63 -6.99 -4.02
C GLY A 305 -22.81 -6.03 -4.01
N THR A 306 -23.58 -6.10 -2.93
CA THR A 306 -24.92 -5.49 -2.84
C THR A 306 -24.92 -3.95 -2.89
N GLU A 307 -23.78 -3.29 -2.79
CA GLU A 307 -23.62 -1.86 -3.05
C GLU A 307 -23.88 -1.46 -4.51
N ALA A 308 -23.88 -2.42 -5.44
CA ALA A 308 -24.18 -2.20 -6.86
C ALA A 308 -25.52 -1.48 -7.08
N ILE A 309 -26.57 -1.85 -6.35
CA ILE A 309 -27.89 -1.24 -6.51
C ILE A 309 -27.93 0.21 -6.01
N ASP A 310 -27.31 0.49 -4.86
CA ASP A 310 -27.28 1.84 -4.31
C ASP A 310 -26.40 2.75 -5.18
N THR A 311 -25.34 2.21 -5.78
CA THR A 311 -24.49 2.90 -6.76
C THR A 311 -25.27 3.26 -8.03
N LEU A 312 -26.02 2.30 -8.60
CA LEU A 312 -26.88 2.56 -9.76
C LEU A 312 -28.02 3.54 -9.44
N ASN A 313 -28.57 3.48 -8.24
CA ASN A 313 -29.57 4.44 -7.80
C ASN A 313 -28.96 5.85 -7.72
N ALA A 314 -27.76 5.99 -7.17
CA ALA A 314 -27.05 7.28 -7.15
C ALA A 314 -26.87 7.84 -8.57
N MET A 315 -26.38 7.00 -9.50
CA MET A 315 -26.21 7.35 -10.92
C MET A 315 -27.52 7.80 -11.58
N ASN A 316 -28.64 7.15 -11.26
CA ASN A 316 -29.97 7.51 -11.78
C ASN A 316 -30.61 8.72 -11.07
N THR A 317 -30.14 9.12 -9.88
CA THR A 317 -30.82 10.12 -9.02
C THR A 317 -29.96 11.36 -8.75
N GLY A 318 -29.47 11.98 -9.84
CA GLY A 318 -28.85 13.31 -9.78
C GLY A 318 -27.39 13.32 -9.30
N HIS A 319 -26.73 12.17 -9.20
CA HIS A 319 -25.30 12.03 -8.94
C HIS A 319 -24.60 11.47 -10.19
N GLU A 320 -24.77 12.19 -11.30
CA GLU A 320 -24.19 11.88 -12.60
C GLU A 320 -22.65 11.99 -12.58
N GLY A 321 -21.99 11.38 -13.57
CA GLY A 321 -20.54 11.42 -13.70
C GLY A 321 -19.81 10.50 -12.72
N SER A 322 -20.52 9.54 -12.13
CA SER A 322 -19.96 8.57 -11.20
C SER A 322 -19.03 7.58 -11.93
N LEU A 323 -17.93 7.23 -11.29
CA LEU A 323 -16.95 6.28 -11.81
C LEU A 323 -16.90 5.05 -10.89
N ALA A 324 -16.89 3.86 -11.45
CA ALA A 324 -16.71 2.64 -10.66
C ALA A 324 -15.88 1.61 -11.40
N THR A 325 -15.19 0.73 -10.67
CA THR A 325 -14.60 -0.48 -11.27
C THR A 325 -15.39 -1.73 -10.94
N VAL A 326 -15.27 -2.76 -11.77
CA VAL A 326 -15.79 -4.11 -11.51
C VAL A 326 -14.83 -5.15 -12.06
N HIS A 327 -14.60 -6.24 -11.33
CA HIS A 327 -13.84 -7.36 -11.87
C HIS A 327 -14.67 -8.13 -12.91
N SER A 328 -14.14 -8.30 -14.12
CA SER A 328 -14.74 -9.15 -15.16
C SER A 328 -13.73 -9.49 -16.25
N ASN A 329 -14.04 -10.51 -17.04
CA ASN A 329 -13.24 -10.93 -18.21
C ASN A 329 -13.70 -10.29 -19.53
N SER A 330 -14.79 -9.52 -19.50
CA SER A 330 -15.31 -8.76 -20.66
C SER A 330 -16.38 -7.77 -20.20
N THR A 331 -16.78 -6.86 -21.09
CA THR A 331 -17.91 -5.95 -20.84
C THR A 331 -19.25 -6.70 -20.67
N ARG A 332 -19.47 -7.81 -21.40
CA ARG A 332 -20.67 -8.64 -21.23
C ARG A 332 -20.70 -9.34 -19.88
N ASP A 333 -19.56 -9.85 -19.45
CA ASP A 333 -19.40 -10.45 -18.12
C ASP A 333 -19.59 -9.39 -17.01
N ALA A 334 -19.08 -8.17 -17.20
CA ALA A 334 -19.31 -7.05 -16.27
C ALA A 334 -20.81 -6.79 -16.06
N LEU A 335 -21.60 -6.77 -17.14
CA LEU A 335 -23.05 -6.62 -17.07
C LEU A 335 -23.72 -7.77 -16.32
N ALA A 336 -23.37 -9.03 -16.64
CA ALA A 336 -23.95 -10.21 -15.98
C ALA A 336 -23.63 -10.25 -14.46
N ARG A 337 -22.40 -9.85 -14.09
CA ARG A 337 -22.00 -9.74 -12.68
C ARG A 337 -22.74 -8.63 -11.97
N MET A 338 -22.88 -7.45 -12.59
CA MET A 338 -23.69 -6.35 -12.06
C MET A 338 -25.13 -6.80 -11.83
N GLU A 339 -25.76 -7.47 -12.79
CA GLU A 339 -27.12 -8.01 -12.67
C GLU A 339 -27.26 -8.94 -11.45
N THR A 340 -26.30 -9.85 -11.28
CA THR A 340 -26.25 -10.77 -10.14
C THR A 340 -26.13 -10.03 -8.80
N MET A 341 -25.19 -9.07 -8.70
CA MET A 341 -24.94 -8.29 -7.49
C MET A 341 -26.15 -7.42 -7.09
N ILE A 342 -26.85 -6.87 -8.08
CA ILE A 342 -28.11 -6.13 -7.86
C ILE A 342 -29.20 -7.07 -7.38
N GLY A 343 -29.35 -8.25 -7.99
CA GLY A 343 -30.32 -9.27 -7.58
C GLY A 343 -30.13 -9.70 -6.14
N MET A 344 -28.89 -9.83 -5.67
CA MET A 344 -28.58 -10.11 -4.25
C MET A 344 -29.04 -8.96 -3.33
N GLY A 345 -28.93 -7.71 -3.77
CA GLY A 345 -29.33 -6.53 -3.00
C GLY A 345 -30.83 -6.22 -3.02
N MET A 346 -31.55 -6.73 -4.04
CA MET A 346 -33.00 -6.58 -4.25
C MET A 346 -33.60 -7.85 -4.88
N PRO A 347 -33.86 -8.92 -4.10
CA PRO A 347 -34.26 -10.24 -4.61
C PRO A 347 -35.64 -10.27 -5.30
N ASN A 348 -36.46 -9.24 -5.11
CA ASN A 348 -37.79 -9.14 -5.70
C ASN A 348 -37.82 -8.37 -7.03
N LEU A 349 -36.67 -7.88 -7.51
CA LEU A 349 -36.60 -7.20 -8.81
C LEU A 349 -36.43 -8.24 -9.93
N SER A 350 -37.26 -8.19 -10.96
CA SER A 350 -37.06 -9.02 -12.15
C SER A 350 -35.82 -8.59 -12.92
N ASP A 351 -35.12 -9.53 -13.55
CA ASP A 351 -33.97 -9.31 -14.45
C ASP A 351 -34.21 -8.18 -15.46
N LYS A 352 -35.41 -8.12 -16.04
CA LYS A 352 -35.80 -7.06 -16.98
C LYS A 352 -35.65 -5.67 -16.36
N ASN A 353 -36.21 -5.46 -15.17
CA ASN A 353 -36.12 -4.18 -14.46
C ASN A 353 -34.67 -3.85 -14.07
N ILE A 354 -33.88 -4.86 -13.67
CA ILE A 354 -32.45 -4.67 -13.35
C ILE A 354 -31.71 -4.15 -14.59
N ARG A 355 -31.89 -4.80 -15.74
CA ARG A 355 -31.26 -4.40 -16.99
C ARG A 355 -31.71 -3.02 -17.45
N GLU A 356 -32.99 -2.67 -17.29
CA GLU A 356 -33.50 -1.33 -17.59
C GLU A 356 -32.87 -0.25 -16.69
N MET A 357 -32.69 -0.54 -15.39
CA MET A 357 -32.00 0.38 -14.48
C MET A 357 -30.52 0.55 -14.84
N MET A 358 -29.85 -0.54 -15.21
CA MET A 358 -28.45 -0.50 -15.64
C MET A 358 -28.28 0.29 -16.94
N ALA A 359 -29.15 0.07 -17.93
CA ALA A 359 -29.09 0.77 -19.21
C ALA A 359 -29.37 2.28 -19.10
N ARG A 360 -30.09 2.72 -18.06
CA ARG A 360 -30.31 4.14 -17.76
C ARG A 360 -29.17 4.78 -16.98
N ALA A 361 -28.52 4.00 -16.13
CA ALA A 361 -27.48 4.48 -15.24
C ALA A 361 -26.11 4.53 -15.91
N LEU A 362 -25.77 3.55 -16.75
CA LEU A 362 -24.43 3.38 -17.30
C LEU A 362 -24.35 3.93 -18.72
N ASP A 363 -23.50 4.93 -18.93
CA ASP A 363 -23.28 5.53 -20.25
C ASP A 363 -22.15 4.84 -21.00
N ILE A 364 -21.07 4.47 -20.29
CA ILE A 364 -19.86 3.88 -20.88
C ILE A 364 -19.39 2.70 -20.03
N ILE A 365 -19.03 1.61 -20.71
CA ILE A 365 -18.30 0.48 -20.12
C ILE A 365 -16.96 0.37 -20.83
N ILE A 366 -15.86 0.43 -20.06
CA ILE A 366 -14.50 0.32 -20.57
C ILE A 366 -13.91 -1.00 -20.11
N GLN A 367 -13.47 -1.86 -21.04
CA GLN A 367 -12.71 -3.07 -20.70
C GLN A 367 -11.21 -2.77 -20.71
N VAL A 368 -10.52 -3.20 -19.67
CA VAL A 368 -9.05 -3.17 -19.54
C VAL A 368 -8.53 -4.60 -19.49
N ASP A 369 -7.65 -4.95 -20.43
CA ASP A 369 -7.12 -6.30 -20.65
C ASP A 369 -5.60 -6.34 -20.73
#